data_AF-A0A442EUB6-F1
#
_entry.id   AF-A0A442EUB6-F1
#
_cell.length_a   1.000
_cell.length_b   1.000
_cell.length_c   1.000
_cell.angle_alpha   90.00
_cell.angle_beta   90.00
_cell.angle_gamma   90.00
#
_symmetry.space_group_name_H-M   'P 1'
#
loop_
_entity.id
_entity.type
_entity.pdbx_description
1 polymer ?
#
loop_
_entity_poly.entity_id
_entity_poly.type
_entity_poly.pdbx_seq_one_letter_code
_entity_poly.pdbx_strand_id
1 'polypeptide(L)'
;MHKRVVFAAAFVVTAGYPPALIASDDPMVGIKAGCAAEWPDDYSMQEFCIDNQSKSLNHVADIYHSNQDDQERAILAKCYKDWRTATGSNWVMVEFCYQQQHDAYKRLGN
;
A
#
# COMPACT_ATOMS: atom_id res chain seq x y z
N MET A 1 2.92 37.03 -1.67
CA MET A 1 1.47 36.82 -1.53
C MET A 1 0.76 37.31 -2.78
N HIS A 2 0.25 36.43 -3.65
CA HIS A 2 -0.72 36.79 -4.69
C HIS A 2 -1.64 35.59 -4.95
N LYS A 3 -2.89 35.70 -4.48
CA LYS A 3 -3.98 34.78 -4.78
C LYS A 3 -4.44 35.02 -6.23
N ARG A 4 -4.70 33.95 -6.98
CA ARG A 4 -5.55 34.00 -8.18
C ARG A 4 -6.52 32.83 -8.15
N VAL A 5 -7.78 33.17 -7.96
CA VAL A 5 -8.96 32.32 -8.13
C VAL A 5 -9.51 32.63 -9.52
N VAL A 6 -9.81 31.62 -10.33
CA VAL A 6 -10.65 31.75 -11.54
C VAL A 6 -11.66 30.60 -11.54
N PHE A 7 -12.92 30.95 -11.78
CA PHE A 7 -14.11 30.12 -11.65
C PHE A 7 -14.35 29.19 -12.86
N ALA A 8 -14.83 27.99 -12.52
CA ALA A 8 -15.81 27.13 -13.16
C ALA A 8 -16.03 27.17 -14.69
N ALA A 9 -15.82 26.02 -15.34
CA ALA A 9 -16.59 25.59 -16.50
C ALA A 9 -17.35 24.29 -16.13
N ALA A 10 -18.68 24.35 -16.17
CA ALA A 10 -19.56 23.22 -15.96
C ALA A 10 -19.72 22.45 -17.28
N PHE A 11 -19.37 21.17 -17.28
CA PHE A 11 -19.80 20.20 -18.29
C PHE A 11 -20.76 19.22 -17.62
N VAL A 12 -21.95 19.06 -18.20
CA VAL A 12 -22.97 18.09 -17.77
C VAL A 12 -23.39 17.26 -18.98
N VAL A 13 -23.75 15.99 -18.69
CA VAL A 13 -24.35 14.96 -19.55
C VAL A 13 -23.29 14.07 -20.24
N THR A 14 -23.16 12.75 -20.03
CA THR A 14 -24.12 11.65 -19.81
C THR A 14 -23.63 10.59 -18.80
N ALA A 15 -24.57 9.89 -18.16
CA ALA A 15 -24.32 8.67 -17.39
C ALA A 15 -23.61 7.58 -18.20
N GLY A 16 -22.32 7.38 -17.94
CA GLY A 16 -21.64 6.11 -18.11
C GLY A 16 -21.22 5.70 -16.71
N TYR A 17 -21.65 4.52 -16.26
CA TYR A 17 -21.19 3.92 -15.01
C TYR A 17 -19.69 4.15 -14.86
N PRO A 18 -19.18 4.52 -13.66
CA PRO A 18 -17.76 4.39 -13.45
C PRO A 18 -17.44 2.94 -13.85
N PRO A 19 -16.44 2.67 -14.72
CA PRO A 19 -15.79 1.40 -14.54
C PRO A 19 -15.44 1.43 -13.05
N ALA A 20 -16.08 0.58 -12.26
CA ALA A 20 -15.44 0.09 -11.07
C ALA A 20 -14.13 -0.46 -11.62
N LEU A 21 -13.12 0.41 -11.66
CA LEU A 21 -11.74 0.09 -11.94
C LEU A 21 -11.52 -1.04 -10.98
N ILE A 22 -11.45 -2.24 -11.54
CA ILE A 22 -11.41 -3.48 -10.80
C ILE A 22 -10.35 -3.22 -9.74
N ALA A 23 -10.80 -3.12 -8.49
CA ALA A 23 -9.88 -3.21 -7.36
C ALA A 23 -9.42 -4.65 -7.48
N SER A 24 -8.38 -4.86 -8.30
CA SER A 24 -7.82 -6.17 -8.48
C SER A 24 -7.31 -6.54 -7.10
N ASP A 25 -7.77 -7.67 -6.58
CA ASP A 25 -7.24 -8.22 -5.34
C ASP A 25 -5.75 -8.57 -5.47
N ASP A 26 -5.20 -8.51 -6.69
CA ASP A 26 -3.77 -8.59 -6.99
C ASP A 26 -3.01 -7.34 -6.47
N PRO A 27 -2.17 -7.49 -5.43
CA PRO A 27 -1.36 -6.41 -4.89
C PRO A 27 -0.34 -5.83 -5.90
N MET A 28 0.04 -6.59 -6.94
CA MET A 28 1.00 -6.15 -7.95
C MET A 28 0.48 -4.99 -8.80
N VAL A 29 -0.82 -4.93 -9.04
CA VAL A 29 -1.42 -3.79 -9.74
C VAL A 29 -1.24 -2.52 -8.91
N GLY A 30 -1.50 -2.62 -7.61
CA GLY A 30 -1.35 -1.51 -6.67
C GLY A 30 0.08 -1.01 -6.51
N ILE A 31 1.04 -1.94 -6.43
CA ILE A 31 2.47 -1.64 -6.36
C ILE A 31 2.93 -0.91 -7.62
N LYS A 32 2.63 -1.45 -8.81
CA LYS A 32 3.02 -0.83 -10.09
C LYS A 32 2.43 0.57 -10.24
N ALA A 33 1.15 0.75 -9.90
CA ALA A 33 0.48 2.04 -9.95
C ALA A 33 1.09 3.05 -8.96
N GLY A 34 1.40 2.61 -7.73
CA GLY A 34 2.01 3.45 -6.71
C GLY A 34 3.41 3.92 -7.09
N CYS A 35 4.28 2.99 -7.52
CA CYS A 35 5.65 3.30 -7.91
C CYS A 35 5.71 4.23 -9.12
N ALA A 36 4.84 4.01 -10.13
CA ALA A 36 4.76 4.90 -11.30
C ALA A 36 4.28 6.31 -10.95
N ALA A 37 3.38 6.44 -9.96
CA ALA A 37 2.89 7.73 -9.50
C ALA A 37 3.91 8.49 -8.64
N GLU A 38 4.72 7.79 -7.85
CA GLU A 38 5.73 8.39 -6.98
C GLU A 38 6.97 8.85 -7.75
N TRP A 39 7.38 8.06 -8.76
CA TRP A 39 8.58 8.30 -9.56
C TRP A 39 8.22 8.47 -11.05
N PRO A 40 7.50 9.56 -11.41
CA PRO A 40 7.11 9.78 -12.80
C PRO A 40 8.35 9.92 -13.69
N ASP A 41 8.34 9.22 -14.82
CA ASP A 41 9.41 9.20 -15.85
C ASP A 41 10.80 8.71 -15.39
N ASP A 42 10.99 8.40 -14.10
CA ASP A 42 12.20 7.72 -13.59
C ASP A 42 11.96 6.21 -13.52
N TYR A 43 12.08 5.57 -14.69
CA TYR A 43 11.82 4.13 -14.82
C TYR A 43 12.78 3.27 -13.98
N SER A 44 14.02 3.72 -13.74
CA SER A 44 14.95 3.05 -12.82
C SER A 44 14.43 3.04 -11.39
N MET A 45 13.90 4.16 -10.93
CA MET A 45 13.31 4.25 -9.60
C MET A 45 11.96 3.52 -9.51
N GLN A 46 11.19 3.46 -10.59
CA GLN A 46 9.99 2.62 -10.64
C GLN A 46 10.34 1.14 -10.49
N GLU A 47 11.33 0.64 -11.24
CA GLU A 47 11.81 -0.75 -11.13
C GLU A 47 12.30 -1.05 -9.70
N PHE A 48 13.16 -0.20 -9.15
CA PHE A 48 13.66 -0.35 -7.79
C PHE A 48 12.53 -0.36 -6.75
N CYS A 49 11.55 0.54 -6.88
CA CYS A 49 10.38 0.58 -6.01
C CYS A 49 9.56 -0.72 -6.11
N ILE A 50 9.26 -1.18 -7.33
CA ILE A 50 8.47 -2.40 -7.56
C ILE A 50 9.16 -3.62 -6.95
N ASP A 51 10.47 -3.76 -7.16
CA ASP A 51 11.26 -4.88 -6.62
C ASP A 51 11.22 -4.91 -5.08
N ASN A 52 11.46 -3.78 -4.43
CA ASN A 52 11.41 -3.70 -2.96
C ASN A 52 10.00 -3.98 -2.42
N GLN A 53 8.97 -3.38 -3.02
CA GLN A 53 7.58 -3.61 -2.60
C GLN A 53 7.15 -5.06 -2.81
N SER A 54 7.55 -5.69 -3.91
CA SER A 54 7.23 -7.10 -4.20
C SER A 54 7.96 -8.05 -3.26
N LYS A 55 9.22 -7.78 -2.90
CA LYS A 55 9.97 -8.59 -1.92
C LYS A 55 9.30 -8.56 -0.55
N SER A 56 8.97 -7.37 -0.05
CA SER A 56 8.26 -7.23 1.22
C SER A 56 6.85 -7.83 1.20
N LEU A 57 6.13 -7.74 0.07
CA LEU A 57 4.85 -8.45 -0.08
C LEU A 57 5.01 -9.96 0.10
N ASN A 58 6.02 -10.57 -0.52
CA ASN A 58 6.27 -12.01 -0.39
C ASN A 58 6.59 -12.38 1.07
N HIS A 59 7.45 -11.60 1.74
CA HIS A 59 7.74 -11.81 3.17
C HIS A 59 6.48 -11.69 4.04
N VAL A 60 5.64 -10.67 3.79
CA VAL A 60 4.38 -10.50 4.51
C VAL A 60 3.42 -11.66 4.26
N ALA A 61 3.37 -12.21 3.04
CA ALA A 61 2.59 -13.39 2.73
C ALA A 61 3.10 -14.63 3.48
N ASP A 62 4.41 -14.84 3.54
CA ASP A 62 5.03 -15.93 4.30
C ASP A 62 4.73 -15.81 5.80
N ILE A 63 4.82 -14.60 6.36
CA ILE A 63 4.44 -14.27 7.73
C ILE A 63 2.96 -14.63 7.97
N TYR A 64 2.07 -14.21 7.08
CA TYR A 64 0.63 -14.50 7.18
C TYR A 64 0.31 -16.00 7.13
N HIS A 65 1.06 -16.77 6.34
CA HIS A 65 0.90 -18.23 6.23
C HIS A 65 1.63 -19.02 7.32
N SER A 66 2.49 -18.38 8.11
CA SER A 66 3.15 -19.02 9.25
C SER A 66 2.16 -19.29 10.40
N ASN A 67 2.48 -20.25 11.27
CA ASN A 67 1.61 -20.64 12.40
C ASN A 67 1.65 -19.62 13.55
N GLN A 68 1.12 -18.43 13.30
CA GLN A 68 1.06 -17.31 14.24
C GLN A 68 -0.06 -17.45 15.26
N ASP A 69 0.18 -16.98 16.49
CA ASP A 69 -0.89 -16.82 17.47
C ASP A 69 -1.87 -15.69 17.10
N ASP A 70 -2.97 -15.57 17.83
CA ASP A 70 -4.04 -14.61 17.53
C ASP A 70 -3.56 -13.15 17.61
N GLN A 71 -2.62 -12.86 18.51
CA GLN A 71 -2.07 -11.54 18.77
C GLN A 71 -1.09 -11.14 17.68
N GLU A 72 -0.22 -12.04 17.26
CA GLU A 72 0.71 -11.85 16.14
C GLU A 72 -0.07 -11.55 14.84
N ARG A 73 -1.15 -12.28 14.58
CA ARG A 73 -2.04 -11.98 13.44
C ARG A 73 -2.70 -10.60 13.57
N ALA A 74 -3.11 -10.22 14.78
CA ALA A 74 -3.69 -8.90 15.03
C ALA A 74 -2.68 -7.77 14.81
N ILE A 75 -1.40 -7.98 15.17
CA ILE A 75 -0.30 -7.04 14.89
C ILE A 75 -0.16 -6.85 13.38
N LEU A 76 -0.10 -7.95 12.61
CA LEU A 76 0.02 -7.87 11.15
C LEU A 76 -1.18 -7.14 10.52
N ALA A 77 -2.40 -7.49 10.93
CA ALA A 77 -3.62 -6.87 10.42
C ALA A 77 -3.65 -5.35 10.70
N LYS A 78 -3.18 -4.92 11.87
CA LYS A 78 -3.06 -3.50 12.20
C LYS A 78 -2.02 -2.80 11.31
N CYS A 79 -0.83 -3.37 11.16
CA CYS A 79 0.21 -2.80 10.31
C CYS A 79 -0.23 -2.69 8.84
N TYR A 80 -0.90 -3.70 8.30
CA TYR A 80 -1.51 -3.64 6.97
C TYR A 80 -2.48 -2.46 6.84
N LYS A 81 -3.34 -2.24 7.85
CA LYS A 81 -4.30 -1.13 7.84
C LYS A 81 -3.63 0.24 7.92
N ASP A 82 -2.63 0.40 8.77
CA ASP A 82 -1.96 1.68 9.02
C ASP A 82 -1.15 2.16 7.80
N TRP A 83 -0.66 1.23 6.98
CA TRP A 83 0.17 1.51 5.81
C TRP A 83 -0.55 1.30 4.47
N ARG A 84 -1.90 1.37 4.48
CA ARG A 84 -2.68 1.43 3.23
C ARG A 84 -2.39 2.70 2.46
N THR A 85 -2.37 2.58 1.14
CA THR A 85 -2.24 3.69 0.20
C THR A 85 -3.48 3.77 -0.69
N ALA A 86 -3.58 4.79 -1.53
CA ALA A 86 -4.67 4.93 -2.50
C ALA A 86 -4.70 3.78 -3.52
N THR A 87 -3.54 3.17 -3.83
CA THR A 87 -3.42 2.09 -4.80
C THR A 87 -3.24 0.71 -4.17
N GLY A 88 -3.09 0.59 -2.85
CA GLY A 88 -2.85 -0.68 -2.18
C GLY A 88 -2.28 -0.50 -0.78
N SER A 89 -1.03 -0.92 -0.57
CA SER A 89 -0.31 -0.74 0.70
C SER A 89 1.17 -0.52 0.42
N ASN A 90 1.86 0.17 1.31
CA ASN A 90 3.32 0.25 1.31
C ASN A 90 3.85 -0.98 2.05
N TRP A 91 4.14 -2.05 1.32
CA TRP A 91 4.50 -3.36 1.85
C TRP A 91 5.82 -3.35 2.61
N VAL A 92 6.78 -2.52 2.20
CA VAL A 92 8.02 -2.29 2.96
C VAL A 92 7.69 -1.77 4.35
N MET A 93 6.76 -0.82 4.45
CA MET A 93 6.33 -0.28 5.75
C MET A 93 5.43 -1.23 6.54
N VAL A 94 4.64 -2.07 5.87
CA VAL A 94 3.88 -3.15 6.54
C VAL A 94 4.83 -4.15 7.19
N GLU A 95 5.83 -4.64 6.45
CA GLU A 95 6.85 -5.57 6.96
C GLU A 95 7.62 -4.94 8.13
N PHE A 96 8.14 -3.72 7.94
CA PHE A 96 8.89 -3.02 8.97
C PHE A 96 8.05 -2.75 10.24
N CYS A 97 6.77 -2.39 10.07
CA CYS A 97 5.84 -2.22 11.19
C CYS A 97 5.63 -3.53 11.93
N TYR A 98 5.38 -4.63 11.20
CA TYR A 98 5.14 -5.94 11.80
C TYR A 98 6.36 -6.37 12.62
N GLN A 99 7.57 -6.30 12.05
CA GLN A 99 8.80 -6.69 12.74
C GLN A 99 8.99 -5.90 14.04
N GLN A 100 8.82 -4.58 14.02
CA GLN A 100 8.97 -3.77 15.23
C GLN A 100 7.94 -4.11 16.32
N GLN A 101 6.67 -4.27 15.94
CA GLN A 101 5.59 -4.56 16.87
C GLN A 101 5.69 -6.00 17.42
N HIS A 102 6.00 -6.95 16.55
CA HIS A 102 6.24 -8.35 16.89
C HIS A 102 7.41 -8.48 17.86
N ASP A 103 8.56 -7.89 17.54
CA ASP A 103 9.73 -7.90 18.41
C ASP A 103 9.45 -7.26 19.78
N ALA A 104 8.68 -6.16 19.80
CA ALA A 104 8.26 -5.53 21.05
C ALA A 104 7.32 -6.44 21.86
N TYR A 105 6.36 -7.09 21.20
CA TYR A 105 5.44 -8.05 21.80
C TYR A 105 6.18 -9.22 22.44
N LYS A 106 7.16 -9.81 21.74
CA LYS A 106 8.03 -10.87 22.27
C LYS A 106 8.88 -10.39 23.45
N ARG A 107 9.45 -9.17 23.38
CA ARG A 107 10.23 -8.60 24.50
C ARG A 107 9.41 -8.32 25.75
N LEU A 108 8.10 -8.11 25.61
CA LEU A 108 7.17 -7.94 26.74
C LEU A 108 6.76 -9.29 27.37
N GLY A 109 7.27 -10.42 26.87
CA GLY A 109 7.02 -11.75 27.43
C GLY A 109 5.73 -12.41 26.95
N ASN A 110 5.23 -11.99 25.78
CA ASN A 110 4.08 -12.62 25.13
C ASN A 110 4.52 -13.55 23.98
#